data_AF-A0A2P8QYI8-F1
#
_entry.id   AF-A0A2P8QYI8-F1
#
_cell.length_a   1.000
_cell.length_b   1.000
_cell.length_c   1.000
_cell.angle_alpha   90.00
_cell.angle_beta   90.00
_cell.angle_gamma   90.00
#
_symmetry.space_group_name_H-M   'P 1'
#
loop_
_entity.id
_entity.type
_entity.pdbx_description
1 polymer ?
#
loop_
_entity_poly.entity_id
_entity_poly.type
_entity_poly.pdbx_seq_one_letter_code
_entity_poly.pdbx_strand_id
1 'polypeptide(L)'
;MENKTASYNNFLYNIILTLEPQKRRDKTNSYAFSIDVKNFKIEILDYELYSMSQKELMTLSYVCEIINENPSGIAQSKLTRRLQKIAREDYVEIVGLNALWNLLKKNNNNKFIIEKIRGQGRSGYTNFYKPL
;
A
#
# COMPACT_ATOMS: atom_id res chain seq x y z
N MET A 1 -20.71 -24.51 7.42
CA MET A 1 -19.31 -24.98 7.23
C MET A 1 -18.87 -24.92 5.76
N GLU A 2 -19.33 -23.93 4.97
CA GLU A 2 -19.17 -23.95 3.49
C GLU A 2 -18.27 -22.84 2.89
N ASN A 3 -17.70 -21.92 3.68
CA ASN A 3 -17.14 -20.69 3.11
C ASN A 3 -15.61 -20.62 2.94
N LYS A 4 -14.86 -21.69 3.23
CA LYS A 4 -13.40 -21.69 2.99
C LYS A 4 -13.01 -22.35 1.67
N THR A 5 -13.62 -23.48 1.34
CA THR A 5 -13.24 -24.29 0.15
C THR A 5 -13.57 -23.60 -1.18
N ALA A 6 -14.68 -22.86 -1.26
CA ALA A 6 -15.05 -22.11 -2.46
C ALA A 6 -14.11 -20.92 -2.74
N SER A 7 -13.61 -20.26 -1.69
CA SER A 7 -12.64 -19.17 -1.82
C SER A 7 -11.29 -19.67 -2.33
N TYR A 8 -10.77 -20.79 -1.78
CA TYR A 8 -9.52 -21.40 -2.24
C TYR A 8 -9.59 -21.90 -3.70
N ASN A 9 -10.72 -22.47 -4.13
CA ASN A 9 -10.89 -22.91 -5.51
C ASN A 9 -10.93 -21.75 -6.52
N ASN A 10 -11.40 -20.57 -6.12
CA ASN A 10 -11.31 -19.37 -6.98
C ASN A 10 -9.88 -18.86 -7.13
N PHE A 11 -8.96 -19.14 -6.19
CA PHE A 11 -7.55 -18.77 -6.36
C PHE A 11 -6.77 -19.72 -7.28
N LEU A 12 -7.17 -20.99 -7.37
CA LEU A 12 -6.48 -22.01 -8.19
C LEU A 12 -6.55 -21.74 -9.70
N TYR A 13 -7.56 -21.00 -10.17
CA TYR A 13 -7.78 -20.71 -11.59
C TYR A 13 -7.60 -19.24 -11.96
N ASN A 14 -7.19 -18.38 -11.01
CA ASN A 14 -6.98 -16.96 -11.25
C ASN A 14 -5.49 -16.64 -11.34
N ILE A 15 -5.09 -16.07 -12.49
CA ILE A 15 -3.73 -15.59 -12.72
C ILE A 15 -3.75 -14.07 -12.69
N ILE A 16 -2.87 -13.48 -11.88
CA ILE A 16 -2.68 -12.03 -11.86
C ILE A 16 -1.43 -11.69 -12.66
N LEU A 17 -1.59 -10.83 -13.65
CA LEU A 17 -0.51 -10.36 -14.51
C LEU A 17 -0.33 -8.86 -14.36
N THR A 18 0.88 -8.42 -14.04
CA THR A 18 1.28 -7.02 -14.05
C THR A 18 2.19 -6.76 -15.25
N LEU A 19 1.81 -5.83 -16.11
CA LEU A 19 2.55 -5.45 -17.32
C LEU A 19 3.18 -4.07 -17.14
N GLU A 20 4.50 -4.01 -17.24
CA GLU A 20 5.26 -2.76 -17.30
C GLU A 20 5.79 -2.49 -18.72
N PRO A 21 5.69 -1.26 -19.22
CA PRO A 21 6.22 -0.92 -20.53
C PRO A 21 7.76 -0.90 -20.51
N GLN A 22 8.39 -1.73 -21.37
CA GLN A 22 9.85 -1.78 -21.51
C GLN A 22 10.49 -0.48 -22.01
N LYS A 23 9.75 0.34 -22.78
CA LYS A 23 10.18 1.67 -23.23
C LYS A 23 9.03 2.63 -23.02
N ARG A 24 9.26 3.71 -22.25
CA ARG A 24 8.29 4.78 -22.06
C ARG A 24 8.24 5.66 -23.31
N ARG A 25 7.37 5.31 -24.26
CA ARG A 25 6.87 6.24 -25.28
C ARG A 25 5.61 6.91 -24.74
N ASP A 26 5.27 8.09 -25.24
CA ASP A 26 4.34 9.07 -24.61
C ASP A 26 2.91 8.59 -24.27
N LYS A 27 2.55 7.32 -24.51
CA LYS A 27 1.23 6.73 -24.21
C LYS A 27 1.27 5.30 -23.68
N THR A 28 2.39 4.85 -23.11
CA THR A 28 2.50 3.48 -22.58
C THR A 28 2.26 3.47 -21.07
N ASN A 29 1.10 2.94 -20.66
CA ASN A 29 0.73 2.79 -19.24
C ASN A 29 1.04 1.38 -18.75
N SER A 30 1.25 1.24 -17.45
CA SER A 30 1.27 -0.07 -16.78
C SER A 30 -0.14 -0.57 -16.53
N TYR A 31 -0.35 -1.88 -16.58
CA TYR A 31 -1.66 -2.51 -16.42
C TYR A 31 -1.58 -3.76 -15.57
N ALA A 32 -2.61 -4.01 -14.76
CA ALA A 32 -2.80 -5.30 -14.10
C ALA A 32 -4.08 -5.95 -14.59
N PHE A 33 -4.04 -7.28 -14.74
CA PHE A 33 -5.18 -8.08 -15.18
C PHE A 33 -5.35 -9.30 -14.28
N SER A 34 -6.59 -9.64 -13.97
CA SER A 34 -6.97 -10.95 -13.46
C SER A 34 -7.46 -11.78 -14.64
N ILE A 35 -6.93 -13.00 -14.80
CA ILE A 35 -7.40 -13.97 -15.78
C ILE A 35 -7.99 -15.15 -15.02
N ASP A 36 -9.32 -15.30 -15.12
CA ASP A 36 -10.03 -16.49 -14.69
C ASP A 36 -9.97 -17.53 -15.80
N VAL A 37 -9.08 -18.50 -15.63
CA VAL A 37 -8.83 -19.57 -16.61
C VAL A 37 -10.01 -20.54 -16.69
N LYS A 38 -10.79 -20.68 -15.63
CA LYS A 38 -11.95 -21.58 -15.60
C LYS A 38 -13.11 -21.02 -16.42
N ASN A 39 -13.35 -19.72 -16.30
CA ASN A 39 -14.47 -19.05 -16.96
C ASN A 39 -14.06 -18.26 -18.21
N PHE A 40 -12.78 -18.29 -18.58
CA PHE A 40 -12.20 -17.51 -19.68
C PHE A 40 -12.54 -16.01 -19.60
N LYS A 41 -12.45 -15.43 -18.40
CA LYS A 41 -12.73 -14.01 -18.15
C LYS A 41 -11.45 -13.24 -17.87
N ILE A 42 -11.44 -11.98 -18.32
CA ILE A 42 -10.35 -11.04 -18.06
C ILE A 42 -10.94 -9.80 -17.39
N GLU A 43 -10.38 -9.42 -16.25
CA GLU A 43 -10.75 -8.22 -15.51
C GLU A 43 -9.55 -7.30 -15.39
N ILE A 44 -9.76 -6.01 -15.62
CA ILE A 44 -8.73 -4.99 -15.39
C ILE A 44 -8.67 -4.71 -13.90
N LEU A 45 -7.48 -4.82 -13.32
CA LEU A 45 -7.21 -4.59 -11.92
C LEU A 45 -6.49 -3.27 -11.70
N ASP A 46 -6.50 -2.79 -10.46
CA ASP A 46 -5.68 -1.67 -10.03
C ASP A 46 -4.19 -2.06 -10.06
N TYR A 47 -3.46 -1.56 -11.06
CA TYR A 47 -2.03 -1.83 -11.22
C TYR A 47 -1.23 -1.52 -9.96
N GLU A 48 -1.53 -0.40 -9.28
CA GLU A 48 -0.74 0.03 -8.12
C GLU A 48 -0.92 -0.91 -6.94
N LEU A 49 -2.07 -1.58 -6.82
CA LEU A 49 -2.29 -2.58 -5.77
C LEU A 49 -1.49 -3.87 -6.02
N TYR A 50 -1.49 -4.34 -7.27
CA TYR A 50 -0.91 -5.64 -7.63
C TYR A 50 0.56 -5.60 -8.03
N SER A 51 1.11 -4.40 -8.30
CA SER A 51 2.54 -4.20 -8.58
C SER A 51 3.41 -3.98 -7.34
N MET A 52 2.80 -3.85 -6.15
CA MET A 52 3.55 -3.69 -4.92
C MET A 52 4.39 -4.92 -4.63
N SER A 53 5.66 -4.70 -4.30
CA SER A 53 6.50 -5.75 -3.73
C SER A 53 5.94 -6.23 -2.38
N GLN A 54 6.27 -7.46 -1.98
CA GLN A 54 5.90 -7.97 -0.65
C GLN A 54 6.34 -7.03 0.47
N LYS A 55 7.52 -6.42 0.31
CA LYS A 55 8.08 -5.43 1.22
C LYS A 55 7.23 -4.17 1.33
N GLU A 56 6.70 -3.66 0.21
CA GLU A 56 5.77 -2.52 0.18
C GLU A 56 4.42 -2.88 0.82
N LEU A 57 3.87 -4.06 0.49
CA LEU A 57 2.61 -4.54 1.06
C LEU A 57 2.69 -4.67 2.58
N MET A 58 3.75 -5.31 3.10
CA MET A 58 3.98 -5.43 4.54
C MET A 58 4.16 -4.08 5.21
N THR A 59 4.96 -3.19 4.61
CA THR A 59 5.14 -1.82 5.12
C THR A 59 3.79 -1.11 5.20
N LEU A 60 2.98 -1.18 4.14
CA LEU A 60 1.69 -0.51 4.07
C LEU A 60 0.71 -1.09 5.11
N SER A 61 0.72 -2.41 5.33
CA SER A 61 -0.10 -3.05 6.37
C SER A 61 0.19 -2.45 7.75
N TYR A 62 1.47 -2.44 8.16
CA TYR A 62 1.87 -1.88 9.46
C TYR A 62 1.56 -0.38 9.58
N VAL A 63 1.74 0.38 8.49
CA VAL A 63 1.37 1.80 8.47
C VAL A 63 -0.12 1.97 8.74
N CYS A 64 -0.97 1.21 8.05
CA CYS A 64 -2.42 1.27 8.23
C CYS A 64 -2.82 0.89 9.66
N GLU A 65 -2.23 -0.16 10.21
CA GLU A 65 -2.43 -0.55 11.62
C GLU A 65 -2.07 0.60 12.57
N ILE A 66 -0.88 1.18 12.44
CA ILE A 66 -0.45 2.30 13.27
C ILE A 66 -1.41 3.50 13.14
N ILE A 67 -1.86 3.83 11.93
CA ILE A 67 -2.77 4.96 11.72
C ILE A 67 -4.14 4.67 12.36
N ASN A 68 -4.67 3.46 12.19
CA ASN A 68 -5.96 3.05 12.77
C ASN A 68 -5.93 3.03 14.30
N GLU A 69 -4.79 2.72 14.91
CA GLU A 69 -4.57 2.83 16.36
C GLU A 69 -4.50 4.28 16.86
N ASN A 70 -4.43 5.28 15.97
CA ASN A 70 -4.38 6.71 16.30
C ASN A 70 -5.54 7.46 15.61
N PRO A 71 -6.78 7.40 16.14
CA PRO A 71 -7.96 8.02 15.51
C PRO A 71 -7.84 9.53 15.32
N SER A 72 -7.15 10.22 16.23
CA SER A 72 -6.87 11.66 16.11
C SER A 72 -5.77 11.98 15.09
N GLY A 73 -5.18 10.95 14.48
CA GLY A 73 -4.05 11.01 13.57
C GLY A 73 -2.69 10.97 14.25
N ILE A 74 -1.65 10.81 13.42
CA ILE A 74 -0.26 10.64 13.85
C ILE A 74 0.67 11.50 13.00
N ALA A 75 1.60 12.20 13.64
CA ALA A 75 2.62 12.99 12.95
C ALA A 75 3.66 12.09 12.27
N GLN A 76 4.21 12.56 11.14
CA GLN A 76 5.20 11.84 10.34
C GLN A 76 6.37 11.24 11.15
N SER A 77 6.98 12.01 12.05
CA SER A 77 8.09 11.53 12.88
C SER A 77 7.69 10.40 13.82
N LYS A 78 6.49 10.49 14.42
CA LYS A 78 5.95 9.48 15.33
C LYS A 78 5.56 8.22 14.57
N LEU A 79 4.98 8.36 13.37
CA LEU A 79 4.67 7.24 12.47
C LEU A 79 5.94 6.46 12.13
N THR A 80 6.98 7.14 11.65
CA THR A 80 8.26 6.50 11.29
C THR A 80 8.88 5.77 12.46
N ARG A 81 8.93 6.41 13.64
CA ARG A 81 9.52 5.81 14.84
C ARG A 81 8.79 4.54 15.24
N ARG A 82 7.46 4.54 15.17
CA ARG A 82 6.64 3.38 15.52
C ARG A 82 6.79 2.27 14.49
N LEU A 83 6.77 2.60 13.20
CA LEU A 83 6.99 1.65 12.11
C LEU A 83 8.36 0.95 12.22
N GLN A 84 9.44 1.71 12.46
CA GLN A 84 10.78 1.14 12.66
C GLN A 84 10.90 0.30 13.95
N LYS A 85 10.06 0.58 14.95
CA LYS A 85 10.01 -0.23 16.17
C LYS A 85 9.35 -1.58 15.86
N ILE A 86 8.15 -1.58 15.29
CA ILE A 86 7.42 -2.80 14.94
C ILE A 86 8.23 -3.67 13.97
N ALA A 87 8.80 -3.08 12.92
CA ALA A 87 9.63 -3.83 11.96
C ALA A 87 10.82 -4.55 12.61
N ARG A 88 11.43 -3.95 13.65
CA ARG A 88 12.52 -4.59 14.41
C ARG A 88 12.03 -5.67 15.35
N GLU A 89 10.88 -5.46 16.00
CA GLU A 89 10.27 -6.42 16.93
C GLU A 89 9.79 -7.68 16.20
N ASP A 90 9.22 -7.49 15.01
CA ASP A 90 8.67 -8.57 14.18
C ASP A 90 9.71 -9.19 13.23
N TYR A 91 10.96 -8.69 13.23
CA TYR A 91 12.03 -9.10 12.31
C TYR A 91 11.64 -9.03 10.83
N VAL A 92 10.83 -8.03 10.46
CA VAL A 92 10.34 -7.83 9.08
C VAL A 92 11.12 -6.72 8.39
N GLU A 93 11.48 -6.94 7.14
CA GLU A 93 12.09 -5.92 6.30
C GLU A 93 11.02 -4.95 5.75
N ILE A 94 11.20 -3.64 6.01
CA ILE A 94 10.33 -2.58 5.50
C ILE A 94 11.05 -1.70 4.48
N VAL A 95 10.29 -0.97 3.66
CA VAL A 95 10.86 -0.02 2.69
C VAL A 95 11.68 1.07 3.38
N GLY A 96 12.74 1.54 2.71
CA GLY A 96 13.55 2.66 3.20
C GLY A 96 12.75 3.98 3.22
N LEU A 97 13.22 4.96 3.97
CA LEU A 97 12.49 6.23 4.21
C LEU A 97 12.05 6.95 2.93
N ASN A 98 12.92 7.03 1.91
CA ASN A 98 12.56 7.68 0.65
C ASN A 98 11.43 6.94 -0.09
N ALA A 99 11.50 5.61 -0.12
CA ALA A 99 10.46 4.78 -0.70
C ALA A 99 9.17 4.83 0.11
N LEU A 100 9.28 4.91 1.45
CA LEU A 100 8.13 5.08 2.35
C LEU A 100 7.33 6.33 1.98
N TRP A 101 7.97 7.49 1.79
CA TRP A 101 7.23 8.72 1.45
C TRP A 101 6.47 8.62 0.13
N ASN A 102 7.05 7.96 -0.87
CA ASN A 102 6.38 7.71 -2.13
C ASN A 102 5.20 6.74 -1.95
N LEU A 103 5.41 5.64 -1.21
CA LEU A 103 4.38 4.66 -0.89
C LEU A 103 3.20 5.30 -0.15
N LEU A 104 3.48 6.16 0.84
CA LEU A 104 2.43 6.86 1.58
C LEU A 104 1.66 7.85 0.70
N LYS A 105 2.37 8.61 -0.13
CA LYS A 105 1.73 9.57 -1.05
C LYS A 105 0.82 8.88 -2.05
N LYS A 106 1.22 7.71 -2.58
CA LYS A 106 0.41 6.90 -3.52
C LYS A 106 -0.89 6.39 -2.89
N ASN A 107 -0.88 6.10 -1.58
CA ASN A 107 -2.02 5.53 -0.87
C ASN A 107 -2.90 6.57 -0.15
N ASN A 108 -2.58 7.86 -0.31
CA ASN A 108 -3.39 8.96 0.21
C ASN A 108 -4.80 8.94 -0.42
N ASN A 109 -5.83 9.18 0.40
CA ASN A 109 -7.25 9.12 0.04
C ASN A 109 -7.76 7.72 -0.38
N ASN A 110 -6.92 6.68 -0.33
CA ASN A 110 -7.34 5.29 -0.58
C ASN A 110 -7.26 4.43 0.69
N LYS A 111 -6.19 4.58 1.48
CA LYS A 111 -5.99 3.83 2.73
C LYS A 111 -6.03 4.70 3.99
N PHE A 112 -5.68 5.97 3.86
CA PHE A 112 -5.64 6.97 4.93
C PHE A 112 -5.61 8.37 4.31
N ILE A 113 -5.78 9.40 5.13
CA ILE A 113 -5.72 10.80 4.73
C ILE A 113 -4.40 11.42 5.20
N ILE A 114 -3.73 12.16 4.32
CA ILE A 114 -2.56 12.97 4.64
C ILE A 114 -2.94 14.45 4.67
N GLU A 115 -2.74 15.08 5.82
CA GLU A 115 -2.88 16.52 6.04
C GLU A 115 -1.52 17.18 6.28
N LYS A 116 -1.35 18.42 5.84
CA LYS A 116 -0.18 19.23 6.19
C LYS A 116 -0.51 20.14 7.36
N ILE A 117 0.19 19.94 8.47
CA ILE A 117 0.02 20.77 9.67
C ILE A 117 1.26 21.67 9.80
N ARG A 118 1.03 22.94 10.11
CA ARG A 118 2.11 23.89 10.41
C ARG A 118 2.67 23.57 11.80
N GLY A 119 3.97 23.34 11.90
CA GLY A 119 4.62 23.19 13.20
C GLY A 119 4.50 24.47 14.03
N GLN A 120 4.52 24.35 15.35
CA GLN A 120 4.60 25.53 16.22
C GLN A 120 5.99 26.18 16.08
N GLY A 121 6.04 27.50 15.87
CA GLY A 121 7.27 28.28 15.80
C GLY A 121 7.97 28.25 14.42
N ARG A 122 9.31 28.12 14.42
CA ARG A 122 10.14 28.07 13.20
C ARG A 122 10.11 26.72 12.47
N SER A 123 9.38 25.75 13.00
CA SER A 123 9.23 24.44 12.38
C SER A 123 8.34 24.56 11.15
N GLY A 124 8.80 24.01 10.02
CA GLY A 124 8.04 23.98 8.77
C GLY A 124 6.75 23.15 8.85
N TYR A 125 6.19 22.84 7.68
CA TYR A 125 5.04 21.94 7.59
C TYR A 125 5.47 20.49 7.85
N THR A 126 4.64 19.76 8.61
CA THR A 126 4.79 18.31 8.80
C THR A 126 3.56 17.59 8.26
N ASN A 127 3.75 16.39 7.72
CA ASN A 127 2.63 15.56 7.34
C ASN A 127 2.01 14.91 8.58
N PHE A 128 0.70 14.81 8.55
CA PHE A 128 -0.13 14.24 9.60
C PHE A 128 -1.09 13.25 8.97
N TYR A 129 -1.12 12.03 9.49
CA TYR A 129 -1.79 10.88 8.88
C TYR A 129 -3.00 10.51 9.72
N LYS A 130 -4.19 10.41 9.11
CA LYS A 130 -5.45 10.06 9.78
C LYS A 130 -6.09 8.83 9.12
N PRO A 131 -6.80 7.99 9.89
CA PRO A 131 -7.61 6.94 9.30
C PRO A 131 -8.69 7.53 8.39
N LEU A 132 -9.13 6.74 7.41
CA LEU A 132 -10.30 7.05 6.59
C LEU A 132 -11.59 6.82 7.37
#